data_AF-A0A165EZY9-F1
#
_entry.id   AF-A0A165EZY9-F1
#
_cell.length_a   1.000
_cell.length_b   1.000
_cell.length_c   1.000
_cell.angle_alpha   90.00
_cell.angle_beta   90.00
_cell.angle_gamma   90.00
#
_symmetry.space_group_name_H-M   'P 1'
#
loop_
_entity.id
_entity.type
_entity.pdbx_description
1 polymer ?
#
loop_
_entity_poly.entity_id
_entity_poly.type
_entity_poly.pdbx_seq_one_letter_code
_entity_poly.pdbx_strand_id
1 'polypeptide(L)'
;MGGQPRYPYPKTVWSPAGGWWVQPSNWKTNTAFAFAGILIVTYGVWNLSADKEWRYIQPTRPIPSMLWAKQYRDQEKKVTES
;
A
#
# COMPACT_ATOMS: atom_id res chain seq x y z
N MET A 1 20.17 19.87 -14.61
CA MET A 1 19.58 18.62 -15.12
C MET A 1 19.41 18.76 -16.63
N GLY A 2 20.33 18.17 -17.40
CA GLY A 2 20.36 18.27 -18.86
C GLY A 2 19.79 16.99 -19.48
N GLY A 3 18.72 17.11 -20.26
CA GLY A 3 18.21 16.03 -21.10
C GLY A 3 18.88 16.10 -22.47
N GLN A 4 19.36 14.96 -22.98
CA GLN A 4 19.76 14.83 -24.38
C GLN A 4 18.62 15.32 -25.30
N PRO A 5 18.93 15.98 -26.43
CA PRO A 5 17.92 16.42 -27.38
C PRO A 5 16.99 15.26 -27.79
N ARG A 6 15.69 15.52 -27.86
CA ARG A 6 14.74 14.52 -28.36
C ARG A 6 15.03 14.26 -29.83
N TYR A 7 15.15 12.99 -30.20
CA TYR A 7 15.30 12.54 -31.59
C TYR A 7 13.97 12.04 -32.15
N PRO A 8 13.80 11.96 -33.48
CA PRO A 8 12.60 11.40 -34.10
C PRO A 8 12.34 9.96 -33.64
N TYR A 9 11.09 9.66 -33.29
CA TYR A 9 10.64 8.34 -32.85
C TYR A 9 9.28 8.01 -33.49
N PRO A 10 8.93 6.72 -33.64
CA PRO A 10 7.65 6.33 -34.21
C PRO A 10 6.50 6.63 -33.24
N LYS A 11 5.53 7.46 -33.66
CA LYS A 11 4.41 7.92 -32.81
C LYS A 11 3.27 6.90 -32.67
N THR A 12 3.24 5.89 -33.52
CA THR A 12 2.18 4.87 -33.56
C THR A 12 2.48 3.63 -32.75
N VAL A 13 3.71 3.51 -32.22
CA VAL A 13 4.11 2.37 -31.40
C VAL A 13 3.58 2.55 -29.99
N TRP A 14 2.86 1.54 -29.50
CA TRP A 14 2.34 1.49 -28.13
C TRP A 14 3.05 0.40 -27.32
N SER A 15 3.34 0.70 -26.06
CA SER A 15 3.86 -0.25 -25.08
C SER A 15 3.22 0.02 -23.72
N PRO A 16 2.96 -1.02 -22.91
CA PRO A 16 2.30 -0.88 -21.62
C PRO A 16 3.09 -0.02 -20.63
N ALA A 17 4.42 -0.01 -20.71
CA ALA A 17 5.27 0.82 -19.85
C ALA A 17 5.38 2.29 -20.32
N GLY A 18 4.80 2.62 -21.47
CA GLY A 18 5.00 3.89 -22.16
C GLY A 18 6.01 3.77 -23.31
N GLY A 19 6.54 4.91 -23.76
CA GLY A 19 7.44 5.02 -24.90
C GLY A 19 8.40 6.19 -24.73
N TRP A 20 8.85 6.77 -25.83
CA TRP A 20 9.84 7.84 -25.84
C TRP A 20 9.33 9.13 -25.17
N TRP A 21 9.99 9.54 -24.08
CA TRP A 21 9.73 10.77 -23.30
C TRP A 21 8.25 11.01 -22.97
N VAL A 22 7.54 9.96 -22.57
CA VAL A 22 6.11 10.02 -22.25
C VAL A 22 5.86 10.97 -21.07
N GLN A 23 5.14 12.05 -21.35
CA GLN A 23 4.68 13.03 -20.37
C GLN A 23 3.20 13.35 -20.64
N PRO A 24 2.28 12.46 -20.21
CA PRO A 24 0.86 12.68 -20.43
C PRO A 24 0.41 13.87 -19.58
N SER A 25 -0.51 14.68 -20.12
CA SER A 25 -1.05 15.86 -19.40
C SER A 25 -1.69 15.48 -18.07
N ASN A 26 -2.25 14.27 -17.98
CA ASN A 26 -3.05 13.80 -16.84
C ASN A 26 -2.26 12.88 -15.88
N TRP A 27 -0.92 12.91 -15.92
CA TRP A 27 -0.09 12.01 -15.10
C TRP A 27 -0.44 12.08 -13.60
N LYS A 28 -0.73 13.27 -13.07
CA LYS A 28 -1.07 13.48 -11.66
C LYS A 28 -2.32 12.71 -11.26
N THR A 29 -3.38 12.85 -12.04
CA THR A 29 -4.67 12.20 -11.78
C THR A 29 -4.54 10.68 -11.90
N ASN A 30 -3.82 10.18 -12.92
CA ASN A 30 -3.59 8.75 -13.10
C ASN A 30 -2.81 8.15 -11.91
N THR A 31 -1.77 8.83 -11.45
CA THR A 31 -1.01 8.41 -10.26
C THR A 31 -1.86 8.46 -8.99
N ALA A 32 -2.72 9.47 -8.84
CA ALA A 32 -3.63 9.58 -7.70
C ALA A 32 -4.60 8.39 -7.64
N PHE A 33 -5.18 7.99 -8.77
CA PHE A 33 -6.06 6.82 -8.82
C PHE A 33 -5.31 5.51 -8.53
N ALA A 34 -4.12 5.33 -9.12
CA ALA A 34 -3.31 4.14 -8.85
C ALA A 34 -2.95 4.04 -7.37
N PHE A 35 -2.51 5.14 -6.76
CA PHE A 35 -2.17 5.20 -5.35
C PHE A 35 -3.38 4.95 -4.45
N ALA A 36 -4.53 5.56 -4.76
CA ALA A 36 -5.77 5.33 -4.04
C ALA A 36 -6.18 3.85 -4.08
N GLY A 37 -6.08 3.20 -5.24
CA GLY A 37 -6.34 1.76 -5.38
C GLY A 37 -5.43 0.91 -4.49
N ILE A 38 -4.12 1.21 -4.48
CA ILE A 38 -3.15 0.52 -3.60
C ILE A 38 -3.53 0.69 -2.12
N LEU A 39 -3.86 1.91 -1.69
CA LEU A 39 -4.23 2.18 -0.30
C LEU A 39 -5.50 1.44 0.12
N ILE A 40 -6.54 1.43 -0.72
CA ILE A 40 -7.80 0.72 -0.43
C ILE A 40 -7.55 -0.78 -0.23
N VAL A 41 -6.81 -1.39 -1.17
CA VAL A 41 -6.49 -2.83 -1.08
C VAL A 41 -5.64 -3.11 0.15
N THR A 42 -4.60 -2.32 0.38
CA THR A 42 -3.70 -2.50 1.53
C THR A 42 -4.44 -2.36 2.85
N TYR A 43 -5.34 -1.38 2.97
CA TYR A 43 -6.17 -1.19 4.15
C TYR A 43 -7.13 -2.36 4.37
N GLY A 44 -7.79 -2.86 3.31
CA GLY A 44 -8.65 -4.03 3.40
C GLY A 44 -7.91 -5.27 3.88
N VAL A 45 -6.73 -5.54 3.30
CA VAL A 45 -5.86 -6.66 3.69
C VAL A 45 -5.35 -6.48 5.12
N TRP A 46 -4.98 -5.26 5.53
CA TRP A 46 -4.58 -4.97 6.90
C TRP A 46 -5.67 -5.37 7.88
N ASN A 47 -6.90 -4.87 7.72
CA ASN A 47 -7.99 -5.17 8.65
C ASN A 47 -8.23 -6.68 8.75
N LEU A 48 -8.28 -7.37 7.61
CA LEU A 48 -8.42 -8.83 7.58
C LEU A 48 -7.26 -9.56 8.27
N SER A 49 -6.03 -9.06 8.12
CA SER A 49 -4.85 -9.61 8.78
C SER A 49 -4.94 -9.40 10.29
N ALA A 50 -5.21 -8.18 10.75
CA ALA A 50 -5.29 -7.82 12.16
C ALA A 50 -6.38 -8.61 12.91
N ASP A 51 -7.51 -8.88 12.25
CA ASP A 51 -8.61 -9.67 12.80
C ASP A 51 -8.31 -11.17 12.90
N LYS A 52 -7.52 -11.69 11.96
CA LYS A 52 -7.13 -13.11 11.91
C LYS A 52 -5.83 -13.41 12.66
N GLU A 53 -5.09 -12.39 13.05
CA GLU A 53 -3.82 -12.53 13.76
C GLU A 53 -4.05 -13.11 15.15
N TRP A 54 -3.60 -14.36 15.35
CA TRP A 54 -3.65 -15.06 16.63
C TRP A 54 -2.29 -15.67 16.97
N ARG A 55 -1.88 -15.53 18.23
CA ARG A 55 -0.63 -16.04 18.78
C ARG A 55 -0.90 -16.99 19.94
N TYR A 56 -0.46 -18.22 19.78
CA TYR A 56 -0.50 -19.22 20.84
C TYR A 56 0.59 -19.01 21.89
N ILE A 57 1.73 -18.46 21.50
CA ILE A 57 2.87 -18.16 22.38
C ILE A 57 3.06 -16.64 22.37
N GLN A 58 3.09 -16.05 23.56
CA GLN A 58 3.28 -14.61 23.70
C GLN A 58 4.73 -14.20 23.38
N PRO A 59 4.94 -13.04 22.75
CA PRO A 59 6.27 -12.57 22.41
C PRO A 59 7.05 -12.17 23.67
N THR A 60 8.35 -12.45 23.69
CA THR A 60 9.24 -12.09 24.81
C THR A 60 9.54 -10.59 24.87
N ARG A 61 9.32 -9.86 23.77
CA ARG A 61 9.53 -8.41 23.65
C ARG A 61 8.31 -7.76 22.99
N PRO A 62 7.98 -6.49 23.30
CA PRO A 62 6.87 -5.81 22.66
C PRO A 62 7.11 -5.70 21.15
N ILE A 63 6.12 -6.09 20.36
CA ILE A 63 6.14 -5.97 18.90
C ILE A 63 5.01 -5.04 18.45
N PRO A 64 5.21 -4.27 17.36
CA PRO A 64 4.23 -3.28 16.92
C PRO A 64 2.83 -3.86 16.68
N SER A 65 2.74 -5.09 16.16
CA SER A 65 1.44 -5.68 15.82
C SER A 65 0.55 -6.02 17.01
N MET A 66 1.10 -6.01 18.22
CA MET A 66 0.30 -6.09 19.45
C MET A 66 -0.70 -4.92 19.57
N LEU A 67 -0.40 -3.77 18.95
CA LEU A 67 -1.24 -2.57 19.01
C LEU A 67 -2.55 -2.71 18.23
N TRP A 68 -2.58 -3.55 17.19
CA TRP A 68 -3.75 -3.68 16.31
C TRP A 68 -4.33 -5.09 16.22
N ALA A 69 -3.59 -6.12 16.61
CA ALA A 69 -4.08 -7.50 16.57
C ALA A 69 -5.26 -7.71 17.53
N LYS A 70 -6.28 -8.42 17.03
CA LYS A 70 -7.55 -8.65 17.74
C LYS A 70 -7.35 -9.30 19.11
N GLN A 71 -6.45 -10.28 19.22
CA GLN A 71 -6.18 -11.01 20.46
C GLN A 71 -5.87 -10.09 21.64
N TYR A 72 -5.03 -9.07 21.45
CA TYR A 72 -4.62 -8.17 22.54
C TYR A 72 -5.71 -7.15 22.87
N ARG A 73 -6.41 -6.63 21.86
CA ARG A 73 -7.56 -5.74 22.06
C ARG A 73 -8.68 -6.41 22.87
N ASP A 74 -8.95 -7.69 22.61
CA ASP A 74 -9.97 -8.44 23.34
C ASP A 74 -9.52 -8.79 24.78
N GLN A 75 -8.22 -8.99 25.00
CA GLN A 75 -7.67 -9.17 26.35
C GLN A 75 -7.77 -7.89 27.19
N GLU A 76 -7.44 -6.73 26.61
CA GLU A 76 -7.51 -5.42 27.29
C GLU A 76 -8.94 -5.08 27.74
N LYS A 77 -9.94 -5.34 26.89
CA LYS A 77 -11.36 -5.14 27.23
C LYS A 77 -11.78 -5.99 28.43
N LYS A 78 -11.41 -7.27 28.46
CA LYS A 78 -11.76 -8.18 29.57
C LYS A 78 -11.17 -7.74 30.91
N VAL A 79 -9.96 -7.18 30.91
CA VAL A 79 -9.30 -6.67 32.13
C VAL A 79 -9.98 -5.39 32.64
N THR A 80 -10.52 -4.58 31.74
CA THR A 80 -11.20 -3.32 32.11
C THR A 80 -12.61 -3.58 32.67
N GLU A 81 -13.27 -4.64 32.22
CA GLU A 81 -14.62 -5.04 32.65
C GLU A 81 -14.66 -5.84 33.97
N SER A 82 -13.50 -6.30 34.46
CA SER A 82 -13.35 -7.06 35.72
C SER A 82 -12.97 -6.18 36.90
#